data_AF-A0A2V9BNN7-F1
#
_entry.id   AF-A0A2V9BNN7-F1
#
_cell.length_a   1.000
_cell.length_b   1.000
_cell.length_c   1.000
_cell.angle_alpha   90.00
_cell.angle_beta   90.00
_cell.angle_gamma   90.00
#
_symmetry.space_group_name_H-M   'P 1'
#
loop_
_entity.id
_entity.type
_entity.pdbx_description
1 polymer ?
#
loop_
_entity_poly.entity_id
_entity_poly.type
_entity_poly.pdbx_seq_one_letter_code
_entity_poly.pdbx_strand_id
1 'polypeptide(L)'
;MCQTDVDSNRRFSLVAKYIIGIDLGTTNSALARCDAAAAEQKAQIEVRSIPQLVNPNELAERTLLPSFLYIPGEFDFPKGSLALPWEPEPKLVIGELARKRGAESPNRLVASAKSWLSYAAVNRTAPILPWQAPEEVPKLSPVEASSKFLQYLRTVWDSGEAGEQGQFALAEQDVLLTVPASFDEEARELTRRAAEQAGYDHVTLLEEPQAAFYAWLESQGDAWRHRIRVGNLVLVCDIGGGTTDFSLIMVSEESGELTLKRVAVGDHILLGGDNMDLALARFLQQRLEASGNRIDMWQLQGLWHQCRMAKEKLSHCWERGRNSSVAPLRRNWRATTSIRSW
;
A
#
# COMPACT_ATOMS: atom_id res chain seq x y z
N MET A 1 34.63 33.00 14.95
CA MET A 1 33.77 33.88 14.11
C MET A 1 34.00 33.43 12.67
N CYS A 2 33.10 32.76 11.95
CA CYS A 2 31.68 32.52 12.10
C CYS A 2 31.44 31.14 11.43
N GLN A 3 31.05 30.13 12.20
CA GLN A 3 30.42 28.91 11.66
C GLN A 3 28.97 29.31 11.40
N THR A 4 28.56 29.32 10.15
CA THR A 4 27.16 29.55 9.79
C THR A 4 26.44 28.22 9.72
N ASP A 5 25.43 28.11 10.59
CA ASP A 5 24.37 27.11 10.61
C ASP A 5 23.84 26.81 9.20
N VAL A 6 23.87 25.54 8.83
CA VAL A 6 23.00 24.98 7.78
C VAL A 6 22.21 23.88 8.43
N ASP A 7 21.11 24.25 9.06
CA ASP A 7 20.14 23.34 9.61
C ASP A 7 18.78 23.71 9.01
N SER A 8 18.28 22.87 8.08
CA SER A 8 16.90 22.94 7.61
C SER A 8 16.33 21.53 7.42
N ASN A 9 15.85 21.03 8.56
CA ASN A 9 14.69 20.15 8.75
C ASN A 9 14.72 18.69 8.25
N ARG A 10 15.60 17.87 8.86
CA ARG A 10 15.24 16.49 9.20
C ARG A 10 15.60 16.22 10.66
N ARG A 11 14.62 16.31 11.56
CA ARG A 11 14.78 15.85 12.95
C ARG A 11 14.30 14.42 13.05
N PHE A 12 15.17 13.50 12.64
CA PHE A 12 15.05 12.10 13.05
C PHE A 12 15.26 12.02 14.56
N SER A 13 14.50 11.15 15.24
CA SER A 13 14.63 10.95 16.68
C SER A 13 16.02 10.42 17.01
N LEU A 14 16.75 11.09 17.90
CA LEU A 14 18.06 10.63 18.41
C LEU A 14 17.97 9.28 19.18
N VAL A 15 16.76 8.78 19.40
CA VAL A 15 16.44 7.55 20.15
C VAL A 15 15.95 6.42 19.22
N ALA A 16 15.61 6.73 17.96
CA ALA A 16 15.07 5.72 17.04
C ALA A 16 16.13 4.65 16.73
N LYS A 17 15.79 3.38 17.01
CA LYS A 17 16.62 2.23 16.64
C LYS A 17 16.44 1.89 15.16
N TYR A 18 15.22 2.05 14.66
CA TYR A 18 14.84 1.70 13.31
C TYR A 18 14.22 2.90 12.58
N ILE A 19 14.45 2.97 11.27
CA ILE A 19 13.61 3.74 10.36
C ILE A 19 12.61 2.76 9.76
N ILE A 20 11.32 3.08 9.88
CA ILE A 20 10.23 2.22 9.43
C ILE A 20 9.67 2.77 8.13
N GLY A 21 9.61 1.94 7.09
CA GLY A 21 8.90 2.25 5.85
C GLY A 21 7.54 1.58 5.83
N ILE A 22 6.48 2.35 5.61
CA ILE A 22 5.13 1.83 5.40
C ILE A 22 4.63 2.25 4.03
N ASP A 23 4.38 1.26 3.19
CA ASP A 23 3.56 1.47 2.01
C ASP A 23 2.09 1.26 2.39
N LEU A 24 1.30 2.34 2.48
CA LEU A 24 -0.13 2.24 2.73
C LEU A 24 -0.83 2.18 1.37
N GLY A 25 -0.95 1.05 0.70
CA GLY A 25 -1.57 1.02 -0.63
C GLY A 25 -3.11 1.01 -0.60
N THR A 26 -3.70 1.13 -1.79
CA THR A 26 -5.15 1.01 -2.00
C THR A 26 -5.66 -0.41 -1.78
N THR A 27 -4.85 -1.41 -2.13
CA THR A 27 -5.22 -2.84 -2.11
C THR A 27 -4.38 -3.63 -1.13
N ASN A 28 -3.08 -3.35 -1.04
CA ASN A 28 -2.16 -3.98 -0.10
C ASN A 28 -1.34 -2.89 0.60
N SER A 29 -0.95 -3.18 1.82
CA SER A 29 0.03 -2.41 2.59
C SER A 29 1.23 -3.28 2.91
N ALA A 30 2.41 -2.67 2.96
CA ALA A 30 3.67 -3.33 3.32
C ALA A 30 4.36 -2.59 4.47
N LEU A 31 5.13 -3.35 5.24
CA LEU A 31 5.91 -2.86 6.37
C LEU A 31 7.37 -3.28 6.18
N ALA A 32 8.28 -2.33 6.24
CA ALA A 32 9.72 -2.55 6.15
C ALA A 32 10.46 -1.77 7.23
N ARG A 33 11.69 -2.18 7.51
CA ARG A 33 12.58 -1.48 8.44
C ARG A 33 14.01 -1.44 7.91
N CYS A 34 14.78 -0.48 8.40
CA CYS A 34 16.24 -0.53 8.38
C CYS A 34 16.81 0.00 9.71
N ASP A 35 18.01 -0.42 10.07
CA ASP A 35 18.70 0.07 11.28
C ASP A 35 19.13 1.53 11.08
N ALA A 36 18.68 2.42 11.95
CA ALA A 36 18.95 3.85 11.85
C ALA A 36 20.44 4.18 12.01
N ALA A 37 21.20 3.33 12.72
CA ALA A 37 22.63 3.51 12.95
C ALA A 37 23.51 2.82 11.88
N ALA A 38 22.91 2.11 10.92
CA ALA A 38 23.68 1.49 9.85
C ALA A 38 24.29 2.55 8.94
N ALA A 39 25.59 2.42 8.65
CA ALA A 39 26.21 3.20 7.58
C ALA A 39 25.45 2.96 6.27
N GLU A 40 25.28 3.98 5.43
CA GLU A 40 24.48 3.92 4.19
C GLU A 40 24.84 2.73 3.29
N GLN A 41 26.11 2.34 3.25
CA GLN A 41 26.64 1.23 2.44
C GLN A 41 26.33 -0.16 3.02
N LYS A 42 25.80 -0.23 4.25
CA LYS A 42 25.44 -1.46 4.99
C LYS A 42 23.97 -1.49 5.41
N ALA A 43 23.22 -0.41 5.19
CA ALA A 43 21.80 -0.38 5.49
C ALA A 43 21.06 -1.38 4.59
N GLN A 44 20.43 -2.38 5.19
CA GLN A 44 19.61 -3.36 4.50
C GLN A 44 18.15 -3.08 4.81
N ILE A 45 17.33 -3.01 3.76
CA ILE A 45 15.88 -2.87 3.90
C ILE A 45 15.29 -4.26 4.11
N GLU A 46 14.70 -4.48 5.27
CA GLU A 46 14.04 -5.73 5.62
C GLU A 46 12.52 -5.55 5.55
N VAL A 47 11.88 -6.23 4.60
CA VAL A 47 10.42 -6.36 4.59
C VAL A 47 10.00 -7.29 5.72
N ARG A 48 9.02 -6.87 6.52
CA ARG A 48 8.59 -7.59 7.72
C ARG A 48 7.34 -8.42 7.43
N SER A 49 7.29 -9.60 8.05
CA SER A 49 6.08 -10.41 8.11
C SER A 49 4.98 -9.69 8.91
N ILE A 50 3.76 -9.80 8.43
CA ILE A 50 2.55 -9.27 9.03
C ILE A 50 1.61 -10.46 9.30
N PRO A 51 1.60 -11.00 10.54
CA PRO A 51 0.67 -12.05 10.92
C PRO A 51 -0.76 -11.54 10.80
N GLN A 52 -1.62 -12.35 10.18
CA GLN A 52 -3.02 -12.01 9.95
C GLN A 52 -3.88 -13.25 9.77
N LEU A 53 -5.17 -13.12 10.05
CA LEU A 53 -6.10 -14.21 9.81
C LEU A 53 -6.23 -14.43 8.31
N VAL A 54 -5.96 -15.65 7.86
CA VAL A 54 -6.20 -16.10 6.49
C VAL A 54 -7.48 -16.91 6.38
N ASN A 55 -7.89 -17.57 7.45
CA ASN A 55 -9.19 -18.22 7.64
C ASN A 55 -9.59 -18.06 9.13
N PRO A 56 -10.85 -18.33 9.53
CA PRO A 56 -11.22 -18.35 10.94
C PRO A 56 -10.35 -19.34 11.74
N ASN A 57 -9.80 -18.90 12.88
CA ASN A 57 -8.80 -19.62 13.70
C ASN A 57 -7.45 -19.92 13.01
N GLU A 58 -7.16 -19.35 11.84
CA GLU A 58 -5.93 -19.60 11.11
C GLU A 58 -5.16 -18.30 10.87
N LEU A 59 -4.07 -18.13 11.62
CA LEU A 59 -3.09 -17.07 11.42
C LEU A 59 -2.01 -17.53 10.45
N ALA A 60 -1.63 -16.66 9.52
CA ALA A 60 -0.43 -16.86 8.72
C ALA A 60 0.35 -15.57 8.58
N GLU A 61 1.66 -15.71 8.45
CA GLU A 61 2.54 -14.61 8.10
C GLU A 61 2.49 -14.33 6.60
N ARG A 62 2.35 -13.06 6.26
CA ARG A 62 2.44 -12.54 4.90
C ARG A 62 3.33 -11.31 4.89
N THR A 63 4.04 -11.07 3.80
CA THR A 63 4.81 -9.83 3.63
C THR A 63 3.91 -8.61 3.38
N LEU A 64 2.61 -8.85 3.16
CA LEU A 64 1.61 -7.84 2.84
C LEU A 64 0.38 -7.99 3.70
N LEU A 65 -0.24 -6.85 3.98
CA LEU A 65 -1.55 -6.76 4.55
C LEU A 65 -2.52 -6.26 3.47
N PRO A 66 -3.45 -7.07 2.97
CA PRO A 66 -4.53 -6.53 2.15
C PRO A 66 -5.27 -5.42 2.90
N SER A 67 -5.39 -4.24 2.29
CA SER A 67 -6.02 -3.04 2.85
C SER A 67 -7.55 -3.13 2.77
N PHE A 68 -8.07 -4.23 3.34
CA PHE A 68 -9.47 -4.61 3.40
C PHE A 68 -9.87 -4.72 4.86
N LEU A 69 -11.01 -4.13 5.21
CA LEU A 69 -11.60 -4.19 6.54
C LEU A 69 -13.03 -4.69 6.43
N TYR A 70 -13.33 -5.79 7.11
CA TYR A 70 -14.64 -6.40 7.14
C TYR A 70 -15.30 -6.16 8.49
N ILE A 71 -16.59 -5.79 8.47
CA ILE A 71 -17.41 -5.55 9.66
C ILE A 71 -18.30 -6.77 9.91
N PRO A 72 -17.93 -7.65 10.87
CA PRO A 72 -18.67 -8.89 11.12
C PRO A 72 -20.11 -8.64 11.57
N GLY A 73 -21.04 -9.42 11.02
CA GLY A 73 -22.35 -9.64 11.63
C GLY A 73 -22.27 -10.66 12.76
N GLU A 74 -23.31 -10.72 13.58
CA GLU A 74 -23.39 -11.63 14.74
C GLU A 74 -23.19 -13.11 14.38
N PHE A 75 -23.63 -13.52 13.19
CA PHE A 75 -23.60 -14.90 12.71
C PHE A 75 -22.56 -15.15 11.60
N ASP A 76 -21.73 -14.15 11.29
CA ASP A 76 -20.73 -14.30 10.21
C ASP A 76 -19.62 -15.29 10.57
N PHE A 77 -19.29 -15.36 11.85
CA PHE A 77 -18.18 -16.17 12.35
C PHE A 77 -18.57 -16.90 13.63
N PRO A 78 -18.08 -18.14 13.83
CA PRO A 78 -18.17 -18.80 15.13
C PRO A 78 -17.51 -17.95 16.23
N LYS A 79 -18.05 -17.98 17.45
CA LYS A 79 -17.48 -17.25 18.59
C LYS A 79 -16.02 -17.64 18.83
N GLY A 80 -15.17 -16.65 19.08
CA GLY A 80 -13.73 -16.84 19.29
C GLY A 80 -12.92 -17.12 18.02
N SER A 81 -13.55 -17.35 16.86
CA SER A 81 -12.82 -17.72 15.64
C SER A 81 -12.04 -16.57 14.97
N LEU A 82 -12.21 -15.36 15.50
CA LEU A 82 -11.47 -14.18 15.06
C LEU A 82 -10.36 -13.78 16.04
N ALA A 83 -10.12 -14.54 17.11
CA ALA A 83 -9.13 -14.19 18.12
C ALA A 83 -7.73 -13.99 17.51
N LEU A 84 -7.11 -12.86 17.84
CA LEU A 84 -5.71 -12.55 17.54
C LEU A 84 -4.88 -12.64 18.82
N PRO A 85 -3.55 -12.87 18.75
CA PRO A 85 -2.70 -12.93 19.94
C PRO A 85 -2.74 -11.65 20.79
N TRP A 86 -2.97 -10.51 20.14
CA TRP A 86 -3.04 -9.18 20.76
C TRP A 86 -4.47 -8.65 20.95
N GLU A 87 -5.48 -9.30 20.37
CA GLU A 87 -6.89 -8.89 20.48
C GLU A 87 -7.79 -10.13 20.48
N PRO A 88 -8.19 -10.64 21.67
CA PRO A 88 -8.94 -11.89 21.78
C PRO A 88 -10.34 -11.85 21.13
N GLU A 89 -10.97 -10.69 21.08
CA GLU A 89 -12.31 -10.50 20.52
C GLU A 89 -12.35 -9.26 19.61
N PRO A 90 -11.73 -9.34 18.41
CA PRO A 90 -11.65 -8.18 17.54
C PRO A 90 -13.03 -7.87 16.95
N LYS A 91 -13.39 -6.59 16.99
CA LYS A 91 -14.66 -6.09 16.44
C LYS A 91 -14.65 -5.98 14.92
N LEU A 92 -13.46 -5.92 14.33
CA LEU A 92 -13.23 -5.73 12.90
C LEU A 92 -12.22 -6.77 12.44
N VAL A 93 -12.36 -7.23 11.20
CA VAL A 93 -11.37 -8.13 10.58
C VAL A 93 -10.60 -7.33 9.55
N ILE A 94 -9.28 -7.41 9.55
CA ILE A 94 -8.39 -6.71 8.61
C ILE A 94 -7.50 -7.73 7.90
N GLY A 95 -7.17 -7.50 6.63
CA GLY A 95 -6.24 -8.33 5.88
C GLY A 95 -6.90 -9.42 5.03
N GLU A 96 -6.24 -10.57 4.92
CA GLU A 96 -6.65 -11.67 4.03
C GLU A 96 -8.05 -12.21 4.30
N LEU A 97 -8.39 -12.48 5.56
CA LEU A 97 -9.75 -12.95 5.91
C LEU A 97 -10.81 -11.90 5.57
N ALA A 98 -10.50 -10.61 5.76
CA ALA A 98 -11.41 -9.51 5.39
C ALA A 98 -11.62 -9.47 3.87
N ARG A 99 -10.54 -9.60 3.09
CA ARG A 99 -10.60 -9.67 1.62
C ARG A 99 -11.45 -10.84 1.13
N LYS A 100 -11.25 -12.04 1.70
CA LYS A 100 -12.04 -13.24 1.36
C LYS A 100 -13.51 -13.08 1.71
N ARG A 101 -13.80 -12.72 2.96
CA ARG A 101 -15.19 -12.60 3.44
C ARG A 101 -15.93 -11.44 2.77
N GLY A 102 -15.23 -10.35 2.50
CA GLY A 102 -15.78 -9.20 1.79
C GLY A 102 -16.22 -9.50 0.36
N ALA A 103 -15.62 -10.50 -0.31
CA ALA A 103 -16.10 -10.96 -1.62
C ALA A 103 -17.50 -11.62 -1.52
N GLU A 104 -17.78 -12.26 -0.40
CA GLU A 104 -19.08 -12.89 -0.10
C GLU A 104 -20.07 -11.92 0.54
N SER A 105 -19.64 -10.75 1.01
CA SER A 105 -20.52 -9.75 1.63
C SER A 105 -19.98 -8.34 1.42
N PRO A 106 -20.06 -7.80 0.18
CA PRO A 106 -19.43 -6.53 -0.18
C PRO A 106 -19.97 -5.32 0.58
N ASN A 107 -21.23 -5.37 0.98
CA ASN A 107 -21.89 -4.31 1.76
C ASN A 107 -21.39 -4.20 3.22
N ARG A 108 -20.54 -5.13 3.65
CA ARG A 108 -19.83 -5.11 4.95
C ARG A 108 -18.33 -4.89 4.81
N LEU A 109 -17.84 -4.68 3.58
CA LEU A 109 -16.43 -4.54 3.27
C LEU A 109 -16.04 -3.09 3.00
N VAL A 110 -15.10 -2.59 3.79
CA VAL A 110 -14.33 -1.40 3.47
C VAL A 110 -13.13 -1.80 2.61
N ALA A 111 -13.05 -1.24 1.42
CA ALA A 111 -11.94 -1.39 0.47
C ALA A 111 -11.59 -0.03 -0.15
N SER A 112 -10.40 0.08 -0.73
CA SER A 112 -9.91 1.26 -1.44
C SER A 112 -9.98 2.56 -0.63
N ALA A 113 -9.83 2.48 0.70
CA ALA A 113 -9.94 3.64 1.58
C ALA A 113 -9.00 4.78 1.17
N LYS A 114 -7.79 4.45 0.69
CA LYS A 114 -6.82 5.42 0.16
C LYS A 114 -7.32 6.17 -1.07
N SER A 115 -7.98 5.51 -2.02
CA SER A 115 -8.59 6.16 -3.18
C SER A 115 -9.74 7.09 -2.78
N TRP A 116 -10.52 6.72 -1.76
CA TRP A 116 -11.53 7.63 -1.21
C TRP A 116 -10.90 8.84 -0.53
N LEU A 117 -9.71 8.68 0.07
CA LEU A 117 -8.94 9.76 0.69
C LEU A 117 -8.40 10.78 -0.32
N SER A 118 -8.11 10.37 -1.56
CA SER A 118 -7.75 11.30 -2.65
C SER A 118 -8.94 11.90 -3.39
N TYR A 119 -10.13 11.33 -3.25
CA TYR A 119 -11.27 11.77 -4.03
C TYR A 119 -11.93 13.01 -3.40
N ALA A 120 -11.56 14.20 -3.90
CA ALA A 120 -11.99 15.47 -3.32
C ALA A 120 -13.51 15.73 -3.37
N ALA A 121 -14.26 15.01 -4.22
CA ALA A 121 -15.70 15.20 -4.35
C ALA A 121 -16.54 14.52 -3.24
N VAL A 122 -15.91 13.82 -2.30
CA VAL A 122 -16.60 13.24 -1.14
C VAL A 122 -16.12 13.85 0.17
N ASN A 123 -16.95 13.75 1.20
CA ASN A 123 -16.52 14.07 2.56
C ASN A 123 -15.65 12.93 3.11
N ARG A 124 -14.34 13.14 3.09
CA ARG A 124 -13.29 12.18 3.48
C ARG A 124 -13.24 11.89 4.98
N THR A 125 -14.00 12.64 5.78
CA THR A 125 -14.09 12.49 7.24
C THR A 125 -15.46 12.01 7.71
N ALA A 126 -16.43 11.88 6.80
CA ALA A 126 -17.75 11.36 7.10
C ALA A 126 -17.79 9.84 6.98
N PRO A 127 -18.65 9.14 7.74
CA PRO A 127 -18.75 7.69 7.71
C PRO A 127 -19.47 7.20 6.44
N ILE A 128 -18.72 7.04 5.35
CA ILE A 128 -19.25 6.69 4.01
C ILE A 128 -18.92 5.25 3.57
N LEU A 129 -18.04 4.54 4.28
CA LEU A 129 -17.61 3.17 3.96
C LEU A 129 -18.09 2.18 5.03
N PRO A 130 -18.58 0.98 4.71
CA PRO A 130 -18.77 0.43 3.37
C PRO A 130 -19.83 1.18 2.58
N TRP A 131 -19.61 1.28 1.27
CA TRP A 131 -20.59 1.86 0.36
C TRP A 131 -21.84 0.95 0.33
N GLN A 132 -23.03 1.54 0.37
CA GLN A 132 -24.31 0.81 0.39
C GLN A 132 -24.45 -0.20 1.55
N ALA A 133 -23.75 0.02 2.67
CA ALA A 133 -23.96 -0.77 3.86
C ALA A 133 -25.43 -0.63 4.36
N PRO A 134 -26.06 -1.73 4.82
CA PRO A 134 -27.33 -1.69 5.55
C PRO A 134 -27.27 -0.76 6.77
N GLU A 135 -28.42 -0.30 7.27
CA GLU A 135 -28.48 0.65 8.40
C GLU A 135 -27.84 0.10 9.68
N GLU A 136 -27.91 -1.22 9.88
CA GLU A 136 -27.31 -1.91 11.02
C GLU A 136 -25.79 -2.04 10.95
N VAL A 137 -25.18 -1.78 9.79
CA VAL A 137 -23.72 -1.91 9.60
C VAL A 137 -23.07 -0.55 9.86
N PRO A 138 -22.25 -0.41 10.93
CA PRO A 138 -21.59 0.85 11.23
C PRO A 138 -20.64 1.23 10.11
N LYS A 139 -20.69 2.50 9.71
CA LYS A 139 -19.79 3.04 8.69
C LYS A 139 -18.59 3.74 9.31
N LEU A 140 -17.50 3.78 8.56
CA LEU A 140 -16.25 4.43 8.84
C LEU A 140 -15.97 5.48 7.75
N SER A 141 -15.27 6.54 8.12
CA SER A 141 -14.69 7.46 7.16
C SER A 141 -13.45 6.86 6.49
N PRO A 142 -13.06 7.35 5.30
CA PRO A 142 -11.79 7.01 4.68
C PRO A 142 -10.59 7.19 5.62
N VAL A 143 -10.59 8.26 6.43
CA VAL A 143 -9.54 8.53 7.42
C VAL A 143 -9.51 7.47 8.51
N GLU A 144 -10.67 7.13 9.10
CA GLU A 144 -10.76 6.11 10.14
C GLU A 144 -10.36 4.73 9.60
N ALA A 145 -10.78 4.38 8.39
CA ALA A 145 -10.39 3.13 7.74
C ALA A 145 -8.87 3.05 7.53
N SER A 146 -8.25 4.10 6.99
CA SER A 146 -6.80 4.20 6.85
C SER A 146 -6.09 4.10 8.21
N SER A 147 -6.63 4.76 9.24
CA SER A 147 -6.11 4.68 10.60
C SER A 147 -6.18 3.26 11.15
N LYS A 148 -7.24 2.50 10.87
CA LYS A 148 -7.36 1.09 11.29
C LYS A 148 -6.31 0.19 10.65
N PHE A 149 -5.96 0.42 9.39
CA PHE A 149 -4.86 -0.31 8.75
C PHE A 149 -3.51 0.02 9.40
N LEU A 150 -3.22 1.29 9.65
CA LEU A 150 -2.00 1.71 10.34
C LEU A 150 -1.96 1.19 11.78
N GLN A 151 -3.07 1.23 12.50
CA GLN A 151 -3.18 0.67 13.85
C GLN A 151 -2.85 -0.83 13.87
N TYR A 152 -3.34 -1.58 12.87
CA TYR A 152 -3.02 -3.00 12.73
C TYR A 152 -1.51 -3.22 12.54
N LEU A 153 -0.88 -2.46 11.62
CA LEU A 153 0.57 -2.56 11.37
C LEU A 153 1.39 -2.20 12.61
N ARG A 154 0.98 -1.17 13.34
CA ARG A 154 1.59 -0.81 14.63
C ARG A 154 1.48 -1.93 15.64
N THR A 155 0.29 -2.49 15.85
CA THR A 155 0.12 -3.57 16.83
C THR A 155 0.94 -4.80 16.48
N VAL A 156 1.02 -5.15 15.19
CA VAL A 156 1.91 -6.21 14.70
C VAL A 156 3.38 -5.89 14.97
N TRP A 157 3.81 -4.65 14.76
CA TRP A 157 5.18 -4.23 15.08
C TRP A 157 5.46 -4.35 16.58
N ASP A 158 4.63 -3.71 17.41
CA ASP A 158 4.81 -3.58 18.86
C ASP A 158 4.74 -4.93 19.57
N SER A 159 3.91 -5.87 19.09
CA SER A 159 3.79 -7.22 19.68
C SER A 159 4.68 -8.28 19.04
N GLY A 160 5.24 -7.99 17.86
CA GLY A 160 5.98 -8.95 17.05
C GLY A 160 7.50 -8.89 17.25
N GLU A 161 8.20 -9.78 16.56
CA GLU A 161 9.67 -9.81 16.54
C GLU A 161 10.27 -8.56 15.88
N ALA A 162 9.51 -7.85 15.04
CA ALA A 162 10.00 -6.67 14.33
C ALA A 162 10.34 -5.51 15.28
N GLY A 163 9.50 -5.28 16.30
CA GLY A 163 9.72 -4.33 17.39
C GLY A 163 10.39 -4.96 18.61
N GLU A 164 10.98 -6.16 18.46
CA GLU A 164 11.63 -6.93 19.55
C GLU A 164 10.71 -7.05 20.78
N GLN A 165 9.46 -7.50 20.53
CA GLN A 165 8.45 -7.72 21.55
C GLN A 165 8.18 -6.48 22.41
N GLY A 166 8.17 -5.31 21.77
CA GLY A 166 7.82 -4.03 22.39
C GLY A 166 9.01 -3.29 22.99
N GLN A 167 10.23 -3.83 22.87
CA GLN A 167 11.43 -3.10 23.27
C GLN A 167 11.64 -1.83 22.43
N PHE A 168 11.28 -1.88 21.15
CA PHE A 168 11.36 -0.74 20.23
C PHE A 168 9.97 -0.39 19.73
N ALA A 169 9.19 0.28 20.56
CA ALA A 169 7.83 0.70 20.22
C ALA A 169 7.83 1.57 18.95
N LEU A 170 6.86 1.35 18.07
CA LEU A 170 6.75 2.05 16.79
C LEU A 170 6.68 3.57 16.98
N ALA A 171 6.01 4.03 18.03
CA ALA A 171 5.84 5.45 18.35
C ALA A 171 7.17 6.18 18.57
N GLU A 172 8.22 5.47 18.99
CA GLU A 172 9.56 6.03 19.21
C GLU A 172 10.47 5.99 17.97
N GLN A 173 9.98 5.38 16.89
CA GLN A 173 10.73 5.20 15.64
C GLN A 173 10.35 6.27 14.62
N ASP A 174 11.27 6.57 13.71
CA ASP A 174 10.98 7.44 12.58
C ASP A 174 10.28 6.66 11.47
N VAL A 175 9.13 7.14 11.02
CA VAL A 175 8.27 6.45 10.06
C VAL A 175 8.19 7.22 8.74
N LEU A 176 8.54 6.56 7.64
CA LEU A 176 8.29 7.00 6.28
C LEU A 176 6.99 6.37 5.78
N LEU A 177 5.96 7.19 5.55
CA LEU A 177 4.65 6.74 5.07
C LEU A 177 4.41 7.17 3.63
N THR A 178 4.12 6.24 2.73
CA THR A 178 3.95 6.53 1.30
C THR A 178 2.63 7.22 0.97
N VAL A 179 2.70 8.21 0.08
CA VAL A 179 1.53 8.87 -0.53
C VAL A 179 1.71 9.02 -2.04
N PRO A 180 0.64 8.95 -2.85
CA PRO A 180 0.73 9.22 -4.27
C PRO A 180 1.20 10.65 -4.52
N ALA A 181 2.05 10.85 -5.54
CA ALA A 181 2.52 12.18 -5.88
C ALA A 181 1.39 13.13 -6.31
N SER A 182 0.27 12.56 -6.79
CA SER A 182 -0.94 13.25 -7.21
C SER A 182 -1.87 13.67 -6.05
N PHE A 183 -1.60 13.25 -4.81
CA PHE A 183 -2.36 13.71 -3.65
C PHE A 183 -2.21 15.22 -3.46
N ASP A 184 -3.35 15.88 -3.32
CA ASP A 184 -3.42 17.27 -2.87
C ASP A 184 -3.00 17.42 -1.41
N GLU A 185 -2.80 18.66 -0.98
CA GLU A 185 -2.36 18.97 0.38
C GLU A 185 -3.35 18.46 1.44
N GLU A 186 -4.65 18.51 1.14
CA GLU A 186 -5.68 18.03 2.03
C GLU A 186 -5.59 16.51 2.23
N ALA A 187 -5.44 15.72 1.15
CA ALA A 187 -5.29 14.27 1.23
C ALA A 187 -4.02 13.86 1.97
N ARG A 188 -2.92 14.62 1.83
CA ARG A 188 -1.68 14.43 2.60
C ARG A 188 -1.92 14.67 4.09
N GLU A 189 -2.57 15.77 4.44
CA GLU A 189 -2.88 16.07 5.84
C GLU A 189 -3.84 15.05 6.46
N LEU A 190 -4.84 14.58 5.69
CA LEU A 190 -5.75 13.53 6.13
C LEU A 190 -5.03 12.18 6.32
N THR A 191 -4.01 11.89 5.52
CA THR A 191 -3.14 10.71 5.69
C THR A 191 -2.32 10.83 6.97
N ARG A 192 -1.72 12.00 7.22
CA ARG A 192 -0.98 12.30 8.46
C ARG A 192 -1.89 12.14 9.68
N ARG A 193 -3.11 12.68 9.61
CA ARG A 193 -4.12 12.55 10.67
C ARG A 193 -4.53 11.09 10.91
N ALA A 194 -4.63 10.27 9.87
CA ALA A 194 -4.90 8.84 10.04
C ALA A 194 -3.77 8.12 10.79
N ALA A 195 -2.51 8.49 10.52
CA ALA A 195 -1.34 7.97 11.23
C ALA A 195 -1.30 8.44 12.69
N GLU A 196 -1.58 9.72 12.96
CA GLU A 196 -1.71 10.24 14.33
C GLU A 196 -2.81 9.51 15.11
N GLN A 197 -3.97 9.24 14.49
CA GLN A 197 -5.05 8.46 15.12
C GLN A 197 -4.66 7.01 15.41
N ALA A 198 -3.72 6.45 14.63
CA ALA A 198 -3.11 5.15 14.90
C ALA A 198 -1.96 5.23 15.95
N GLY A 199 -1.65 6.45 16.41
CA GLY A 199 -0.64 6.78 17.41
C GLY A 199 0.79 6.64 16.89
N TYR A 200 1.03 7.16 15.69
CA TYR A 200 2.34 7.37 15.13
C TYR A 200 2.81 8.80 15.46
N ASP A 201 3.94 8.95 16.14
CA ASP A 201 4.39 10.27 16.63
C ASP A 201 5.37 10.96 15.65
N HIS A 202 6.18 10.18 14.92
CA HIS A 202 7.24 10.68 14.04
C HIS A 202 7.04 10.25 12.58
N VAL A 203 6.04 10.82 11.91
CA VAL A 203 5.69 10.48 10.52
C VAL A 203 6.22 11.52 9.54
N THR A 204 6.96 11.05 8.54
CA THR A 204 7.31 11.81 7.34
C THR A 204 6.63 11.18 6.13
N LEU A 205 5.90 11.99 5.36
CA LEU A 205 5.30 11.51 4.11
C LEU A 205 6.36 11.42 3.01
N LEU A 206 6.37 10.30 2.29
CA LEU A 206 7.25 10.06 1.15
C LEU A 206 6.40 9.84 -0.10
N GLU A 207 6.76 10.46 -1.22
CA GLU A 207 6.04 10.21 -2.47
C GLU A 207 6.35 8.80 -2.98
N GLU A 208 5.31 8.02 -3.27
CA GLU A 208 5.39 6.68 -3.89
C GLU A 208 6.39 6.59 -5.05
N PRO A 209 6.38 7.51 -6.06
CA PRO A 209 7.33 7.40 -7.16
C PRO A 209 8.78 7.65 -6.73
N GLN A 210 9.02 8.44 -5.68
CA GLN A 210 10.37 8.58 -5.11
C GLN A 210 10.77 7.31 -4.37
N ALA A 211 9.88 6.74 -3.55
CA ALA A 211 10.11 5.47 -2.87
C ALA A 211 10.44 4.35 -3.86
N ALA A 212 9.68 4.25 -4.96
CA ALA A 212 9.92 3.30 -6.04
C ALA A 212 11.29 3.50 -6.71
N PHE A 213 11.70 4.75 -6.94
CA PHE A 213 13.02 5.05 -7.49
C PHE A 213 14.15 4.68 -6.52
N TYR A 214 14.01 4.97 -5.23
CA TYR A 214 14.99 4.57 -4.20
C TYR A 214 15.11 3.05 -4.10
N ALA A 215 13.99 2.32 -4.11
CA ALA A 215 14.00 0.86 -4.14
C ALA A 215 14.66 0.31 -5.43
N TRP A 216 14.46 0.98 -6.56
CA TRP A 216 15.17 0.63 -7.79
C TRP A 216 16.68 0.86 -7.63
N LEU A 217 17.13 2.01 -7.13
CA LEU A 217 18.55 2.29 -6.89
C LEU A 217 19.20 1.22 -6.01
N GLU A 218 18.55 0.87 -4.90
CA GLU A 218 19.01 -0.19 -3.99
C GLU A 218 19.18 -1.53 -4.74
N SER A 219 18.18 -1.93 -5.54
CA SER A 219 18.22 -3.18 -6.31
C SER A 219 19.36 -3.26 -7.33
N GLN A 220 19.90 -2.11 -7.75
CA GLN A 220 20.99 -2.05 -8.72
C GLN A 220 22.38 -2.08 -8.06
N GLY A 221 22.49 -1.90 -6.73
CA GLY A 221 23.77 -1.71 -6.05
C GLY A 221 24.60 -0.62 -6.73
N ASP A 222 25.92 -0.76 -6.83
CA ASP A 222 26.76 0.27 -7.48
C ASP A 222 26.51 0.45 -8.99
N ALA A 223 25.81 -0.48 -9.64
CA ALA A 223 25.57 -0.45 -11.08
C ALA A 223 24.64 0.69 -11.53
N TRP A 224 23.82 1.26 -10.62
CA TRP A 224 22.93 2.37 -10.99
C TRP A 224 23.73 3.59 -11.46
N ARG A 225 24.95 3.82 -10.94
CA ARG A 225 25.83 4.95 -11.31
C ARG A 225 26.23 4.94 -12.79
N HIS A 226 26.19 3.77 -13.44
CA HIS A 226 26.43 3.65 -14.87
C HIS A 226 25.15 3.81 -15.71
N ARG A 227 23.97 3.68 -15.09
CA ARG A 227 22.66 3.69 -15.75
C ARG A 227 21.95 5.03 -15.67
N ILE A 228 22.18 5.77 -14.58
CA ILE A 228 21.59 7.07 -14.29
C ILE A 228 22.70 8.12 -14.23
N ARG A 229 22.46 9.29 -14.82
CA ARG A 229 23.29 10.48 -14.72
C ARG A 229 22.44 11.69 -14.36
N VAL A 230 23.08 12.71 -13.77
CA VAL A 230 22.46 14.02 -13.58
C VAL A 230 21.89 14.53 -14.90
N GLY A 231 20.66 15.05 -14.86
CA GLY A 231 19.87 15.48 -16.01
C GLY A 231 19.04 14.37 -16.67
N ASN A 232 19.16 13.10 -16.25
CA ASN A 232 18.28 12.05 -16.74
C ASN A 232 16.85 12.24 -16.25
N LEU A 233 15.91 11.98 -17.15
CA LEU A 233 14.49 11.92 -16.86
C LEU A 233 14.08 10.46 -16.66
N VAL A 234 13.35 10.22 -15.59
CA VAL A 234 12.84 8.91 -15.19
C VAL A 234 11.33 9.03 -15.10
N LEU A 235 10.63 8.25 -15.93
CA LEU A 235 9.19 8.11 -15.84
C LEU A 235 8.88 6.92 -14.93
N VAL A 236 8.29 7.20 -13.78
CA VAL A 236 7.72 6.19 -12.89
C VAL A 236 6.26 6.00 -13.29
N CYS A 237 5.90 4.76 -13.61
CA CYS A 237 4.53 4.35 -13.89
C CYS A 237 4.06 3.46 -12.73
N ASP A 238 3.27 4.03 -11.83
CA ASP A 238 2.66 3.28 -10.74
C ASP A 238 1.26 2.84 -11.15
N ILE A 239 1.04 1.52 -11.24
CA ILE A 239 -0.23 0.93 -11.64
C ILE A 239 -0.68 0.01 -10.50
N GLY A 240 -1.45 0.58 -9.58
CA GLY A 240 -1.99 -0.12 -8.42
C GLY A 240 -3.30 -0.85 -8.71
N GLY A 241 -3.95 -1.29 -7.63
CA GLY A 241 -5.26 -1.94 -7.72
C GLY A 241 -6.39 -0.98 -8.11
N GLY A 242 -6.46 0.20 -7.51
CA GLY A 242 -7.53 1.17 -7.79
C GLY A 242 -7.10 2.41 -8.57
N THR A 243 -5.80 2.67 -8.67
CA THR A 243 -5.26 3.94 -9.20
C THR A 243 -4.07 3.70 -10.09
N THR A 244 -3.86 4.62 -11.04
CA THR A 244 -2.65 4.70 -11.86
C THR A 244 -2.11 6.10 -11.79
N ASP A 245 -0.84 6.23 -11.43
CA ASP A 245 -0.14 7.48 -11.26
C ASP A 245 1.15 7.48 -12.10
N PHE A 246 1.35 8.55 -12.88
CA PHE A 246 2.55 8.75 -13.68
C PHE A 246 3.34 9.92 -13.11
N SER A 247 4.63 9.73 -12.87
CA SER A 247 5.50 10.79 -12.35
C SER A 247 6.80 10.85 -13.13
N LEU A 248 7.14 12.05 -13.61
CA LEU A 248 8.40 12.33 -14.27
C LEU A 248 9.36 12.95 -13.26
N ILE A 249 10.44 12.25 -12.97
CA ILE A 249 11.49 12.67 -12.03
C ILE A 249 12.75 12.99 -12.82
N MET A 250 13.37 14.13 -12.52
CA MET A 250 14.70 14.47 -12.99
C MET A 250 15.72 14.17 -11.91
N VAL A 251 16.74 13.42 -12.28
CA VAL A 251 17.90 13.21 -11.43
C VAL A 251 18.74 14.47 -11.46
N SER A 252 18.89 15.11 -10.31
CA SER A 252 19.62 16.36 -10.10
C SER A 252 20.78 16.12 -9.14
N GLU A 253 21.59 17.15 -8.93
CA GLU A 253 22.67 17.16 -7.94
C GLU A 253 22.58 18.46 -7.15
N GLU A 254 22.58 18.36 -5.83
CA GLU A 254 22.66 19.49 -4.91
C GLU A 254 23.73 19.18 -3.86
N SER A 255 24.68 20.09 -3.68
CA SER A 255 25.79 19.92 -2.71
C SER A 255 26.62 18.63 -2.88
N GLY A 256 26.68 18.08 -4.10
CA GLY A 256 27.40 16.83 -4.40
C GLY A 256 26.62 15.55 -4.10
N GLU A 257 25.37 15.68 -3.63
CA GLU A 257 24.45 14.57 -3.43
C GLU A 257 23.40 14.53 -4.53
N LEU A 258 23.03 13.32 -4.96
CA LEU A 258 21.96 13.17 -5.93
C LEU A 258 20.61 13.47 -5.31
N THR A 259 19.87 14.34 -5.97
CA THR A 259 18.52 14.72 -5.57
C THR A 259 17.52 14.38 -6.66
N LEU A 260 16.27 14.12 -6.26
CA LEU A 260 15.19 13.81 -7.18
C LEU A 260 14.25 15.00 -7.26
N LYS A 261 14.22 15.65 -8.43
CA LYS A 261 13.31 16.77 -8.68
C LYS A 261 12.12 16.27 -9.48
N ARG A 262 10.93 16.40 -8.91
CA ARG A 262 9.68 16.14 -9.61
C ARG A 262 9.49 17.17 -10.72
N VAL A 263 9.41 16.72 -11.96
CA VAL A 263 9.25 17.57 -13.16
C VAL A 263 7.78 17.71 -13.53
N ALA A 264 7.05 16.60 -13.52
CA ALA A 264 5.65 16.55 -13.85
C ALA A 264 4.98 15.40 -13.10
N VAL A 265 3.71 15.59 -12.76
CA VAL A 265 2.82 14.57 -12.21
C VAL A 265 1.64 14.48 -13.17
N GLY A 266 1.30 13.26 -13.58
CA GLY A 266 0.10 13.00 -14.36
C GLY A 266 -1.15 13.17 -13.52
N ASP A 267 -2.31 13.17 -14.18
CA ASP A 267 -3.58 13.15 -13.48
C ASP A 267 -3.70 11.88 -12.63
N HIS A 268 -4.36 11.99 -11.47
CA HIS A 268 -4.70 10.80 -10.69
C HIS A 268 -5.80 10.03 -11.40
N ILE A 269 -5.46 8.88 -11.99
CA ILE A 269 -6.41 8.09 -12.77
C ILE A 269 -7.04 7.04 -11.86
N LEU A 270 -8.37 7.06 -11.72
CA LEU A 270 -9.16 6.01 -11.06
C LEU A 270 -9.29 4.75 -11.94
N LEU A 271 -8.14 4.24 -12.37
CA LEU A 271 -7.98 3.08 -13.23
C LEU A 271 -6.85 2.23 -12.67
N GLY A 272 -7.10 0.95 -12.44
CA GLY A 272 -6.07 0.01 -11.98
C GLY A 272 -6.47 -1.45 -12.21
N GLY A 273 -5.87 -2.34 -11.41
CA GLY A 273 -6.18 -3.77 -11.41
C GLY A 273 -7.66 -4.09 -11.24
N ASP A 274 -8.41 -3.31 -10.45
CA ASP A 274 -9.84 -3.49 -10.18
C ASP A 274 -10.68 -3.29 -11.43
N ASN A 275 -10.33 -2.30 -12.26
CA ASN A 275 -11.00 -2.04 -13.53
C ASN A 275 -10.69 -3.14 -14.54
N MET A 276 -9.46 -3.69 -14.52
CA MET A 276 -9.10 -4.85 -15.35
C MET A 276 -9.92 -6.08 -14.93
N ASP A 277 -10.06 -6.30 -13.62
CA ASP A 277 -10.86 -7.41 -13.06
C ASP A 277 -12.34 -7.26 -13.45
N LEU A 278 -12.89 -6.05 -13.38
CA LEU A 278 -14.27 -5.76 -13.79
C LEU A 278 -14.47 -5.93 -15.29
N ALA A 279 -13.53 -5.48 -16.12
CA ALA A 279 -13.57 -5.65 -17.56
C ALA A 279 -13.58 -7.14 -17.95
N LEU A 280 -12.74 -7.95 -17.30
CA LEU A 280 -12.71 -9.40 -17.50
C LEU A 280 -14.03 -10.05 -17.05
N ALA A 281 -14.59 -9.62 -15.91
CA ALA A 281 -15.86 -10.12 -15.42
C ALA A 281 -17.02 -9.81 -16.36
N ARG A 282 -17.08 -8.58 -16.91
CA ARG A 282 -18.08 -8.18 -17.91
C ARG A 282 -17.93 -8.97 -19.21
N PHE A 283 -16.70 -9.23 -19.64
CA PHE A 283 -16.44 -10.08 -20.80
C PHE A 283 -16.95 -11.51 -20.58
N LEU A 284 -16.68 -12.11 -19.41
CA LEU A 284 -17.18 -13.44 -19.06
C LEU A 284 -18.71 -13.47 -18.92
N GLN A 285 -19.30 -12.45 -18.30
CA GLN A 285 -20.75 -12.30 -18.21
C GLN A 285 -21.39 -12.37 -19.61
N GLN A 286 -20.90 -11.57 -20.56
CA GLN A 286 -21.43 -11.55 -21.93
C GLN A 286 -21.34 -12.93 -22.59
N ARG A 287 -20.26 -13.68 -22.38
CA ARG A 287 -20.10 -15.04 -22.93
C ARG A 287 -21.03 -16.07 -22.29
N LEU A 288 -21.22 -16.00 -20.97
CA LEU A 288 -22.12 -16.88 -20.24
C LEU A 288 -23.58 -16.63 -20.61
N GLU A 289 -23.96 -15.36 -20.75
CA GLU A 289 -25.30 -14.93 -21.18
C GLU A 289 -25.57 -15.30 -22.64
N ALA A 290 -24.58 -15.16 -23.53
CA ALA A 290 -24.68 -15.67 -24.90
C ALA A 290 -24.86 -17.19 -24.97
N SER A 291 -24.45 -17.92 -23.92
CA SER A 291 -24.63 -19.37 -23.79
C SER A 291 -25.92 -19.76 -23.04
N GLY A 292 -26.81 -18.79 -22.77
CA GLY A 292 -28.10 -19.02 -22.11
C GLY A 292 -28.12 -18.91 -20.58
N ASN A 293 -26.98 -18.59 -19.94
CA ASN A 293 -26.92 -18.42 -18.48
C ASN A 293 -27.15 -16.95 -18.12
N ARG A 294 -28.27 -16.64 -17.45
CA ARG A 294 -28.49 -15.30 -16.91
C ARG A 294 -27.63 -15.09 -15.67
N ILE A 295 -26.85 -14.00 -15.65
CA ILE A 295 -25.99 -13.64 -14.53
C ILE A 295 -26.64 -12.49 -13.76
N ASP A 296 -26.98 -12.72 -12.49
CA ASP A 296 -27.47 -11.67 -11.61
C ASP A 296 -26.32 -10.83 -11.02
N MET A 297 -26.67 -9.77 -10.26
CA MET A 297 -25.68 -8.87 -9.67
C MET A 297 -24.77 -9.56 -8.65
N TRP A 298 -25.27 -10.56 -7.92
CA TRP A 298 -24.48 -11.31 -6.95
C TRP A 298 -23.47 -12.22 -7.64
N GLN A 299 -23.91 -12.93 -8.67
CA GLN A 299 -23.07 -13.76 -9.50
C GLN A 299 -22.00 -12.94 -10.23
N LEU A 300 -22.32 -11.71 -10.66
CA LEU A 300 -21.34 -10.80 -11.25
C LEU A 300 -20.26 -10.37 -10.23
N GLN A 301 -20.61 -10.12 -8.97
CA GLN A 301 -19.64 -9.84 -7.90
C GLN A 301 -18.71 -11.04 -7.68
N GLY A 302 -19.28 -12.26 -7.63
CA GLY A 302 -18.50 -13.49 -7.57
C GLY A 302 -17.55 -13.64 -8.77
N LEU A 303 -18.04 -13.40 -10.00
CA LEU A 303 -17.22 -13.42 -11.21
C LEU A 303 -16.10 -12.39 -11.15
N TRP A 304 -16.35 -11.18 -10.65
CA TRP A 304 -15.35 -10.14 -10.49
C TRP A 304 -14.19 -10.60 -9.59
N HIS A 305 -14.51 -11.18 -8.43
CA HIS A 305 -13.49 -11.74 -7.55
C HIS A 305 -12.72 -12.91 -8.20
N GLN A 306 -13.40 -13.84 -8.87
CA GLN A 306 -12.74 -14.94 -9.56
C GLN A 306 -11.84 -14.47 -10.70
N CYS A 307 -12.22 -13.40 -11.40
CA CYS A 307 -11.40 -12.75 -12.42
C CYS A 307 -10.10 -12.19 -11.84
N ARG A 308 -10.17 -11.55 -10.67
CA ARG A 308 -8.97 -11.09 -9.95
C ARG A 308 -8.03 -12.25 -9.65
N MET A 309 -8.55 -13.31 -9.01
CA MET A 309 -7.74 -14.49 -8.67
C MET A 309 -7.11 -15.11 -9.92
N ALA A 310 -7.86 -15.20 -11.03
CA ALA A 310 -7.34 -15.73 -12.29
C ALA A 310 -6.26 -14.82 -12.90
N LYS A 311 -6.47 -13.50 -12.91
CA LYS A 311 -5.49 -12.50 -13.39
C LYS A 311 -4.18 -12.60 -12.59
N GLU A 312 -4.25 -12.57 -11.27
CA GLU A 312 -3.09 -12.66 -10.39
C GLU A 312 -2.32 -13.97 -10.60
N LYS A 313 -3.05 -15.10 -10.74
CA LYS A 313 -2.43 -16.41 -11.05
C LYS A 313 -1.74 -16.43 -12.42
N LEU A 314 -2.34 -15.82 -13.44
CA LEU A 314 -1.75 -15.72 -14.78
C LEU A 314 -0.46 -14.90 -14.77
N SER A 315 -0.45 -13.77 -14.06
CA SER A 315 0.75 -12.93 -13.91
C SER A 315 1.89 -13.68 -13.20
N HIS A 316 1.61 -14.40 -12.11
CA HIS A 316 2.62 -15.20 -11.43
C HIS A 316 3.16 -16.36 -12.28
N CYS A 317 2.31 -17.02 -13.07
CA CYS A 317 2.75 -18.05 -14.00
C CYS A 317 3.66 -17.48 -15.11
N TRP A 318 3.39 -16.26 -15.55
CA TRP A 318 4.17 -15.56 -16.57
C TRP A 318 5.56 -15.14 -16.06
N GLU A 319 5.65 -14.63 -14.83
CA GLU A 319 6.92 -14.20 -14.20
C GLU A 319 7.92 -15.36 -14.04
N ARG A 320 7.46 -16.54 -13.64
CA ARG A 320 8.33 -17.73 -13.52
C ARG A 320 8.91 -18.18 -14.87
N GLY A 321 8.35 -17.72 -15.99
CA GLY A 321 8.80 -18.05 -17.34
C GLY A 321 9.87 -17.11 -17.92
N ARG A 322 10.22 -15.99 -17.26
CA ARG A 322 11.25 -15.05 -17.76
C ARG A 322 12.17 -14.57 -16.64
N ASN A 323 13.47 -14.80 -16.82
CA ASN A 323 14.47 -13.92 -16.23
C ASN A 323 14.35 -12.52 -16.86
N SER A 324 14.38 -11.49 -16.02
CA SER A 324 14.26 -10.06 -16.32
C SER A 324 14.96 -9.65 -17.63
N SER A 325 14.18 -9.30 -18.64
CA SER A 325 14.69 -8.75 -19.90
C SER A 325 14.43 -7.25 -19.96
N VAL A 326 15.50 -6.46 -20.13
CA VAL A 326 15.43 -5.03 -20.45
C VAL A 326 15.04 -4.92 -21.92
N ALA A 327 13.81 -4.47 -22.20
CA ALA A 327 13.37 -4.25 -23.56
C ALA A 327 13.72 -2.82 -24.02
N PRO A 328 14.42 -2.63 -25.16
CA PRO A 328 14.59 -1.30 -25.74
C PRO A 328 13.24 -0.80 -26.28
N LEU A 329 12.73 0.31 -25.73
CA LEU A 329 11.64 1.06 -26.34
C LEU A 329 12.22 2.03 -27.39
N ARG A 330 11.46 2.35 -28.45
CA ARG A 330 11.95 3.23 -29.53
C ARG A 330 12.31 4.62 -28.97
N ARG A 331 13.44 5.18 -29.49
CA ARG A 331 14.05 6.49 -29.18
C ARG A 331 14.43 6.69 -27.70
N ASN A 332 15.70 6.47 -27.35
CA ASN A 332 16.38 6.89 -26.11
C ASN A 332 15.77 6.46 -24.75
N TRP A 333 14.65 5.75 -24.72
CA TRP A 333 14.05 5.21 -23.50
C TRP A 333 14.53 3.77 -23.25
N ARG A 334 14.95 3.51 -22.02
CA ARG A 334 15.21 2.15 -21.52
C ARG A 334 14.13 1.80 -20.50
N ALA A 335 13.33 0.78 -20.77
CA ALA A 335 12.39 0.26 -19.79
C ALA A 335 13.10 -0.73 -18.87
N THR A 336 13.12 -0.44 -17.58
CA THR A 336 13.41 -1.46 -16.56
C THR A 336 12.12 -1.73 -15.83
N THR A 337 11.65 -2.96 -15.93
CA THR A 337 10.49 -3.42 -15.16
C THR A 337 11.01 -3.96 -13.83
N SER A 338 10.67 -3.28 -12.74
CA SER A 338 10.68 -3.90 -11.42
C SER A 338 9.23 -4.21 -11.10
N ILE A 339 8.80 -5.45 -11.34
CA ILE A 339 7.56 -5.94 -10.72
C ILE A 339 7.98 -6.32 -9.31
N ARG A 340 7.79 -5.40 -8.38
CA ARG A 340 7.59 -5.79 -7.00
C ARG A 340 6.08 -5.80 -6.80
N SER A 341 5.52 -7.00 -6.67
CA SER A 341 4.36 -7.11 -5.80
C SER A 341 4.84 -6.62 -4.44
N TRP A 342 4.51 -5.37 -4.11
CA TRP A 342 4.19 -5.05 -2.72
C TRP A 342 2.84 -5.72 -2.52
#